data_AF-A0A220MLH7-F1
#
_entry.id   AF-A0A220MLH7-F1
#
_cell.length_a   1.000
_cell.length_b   1.000
_cell.length_c   1.000
_cell.angle_alpha   90.00
_cell.angle_beta   90.00
_cell.angle_gamma   90.00
#
_symmetry.space_group_name_H-M   'P 1'
#
loop_
_entity.id
_entity.type
_entity.pdbx_description
1 polymer ?
#
loop_
_entity_poly.entity_id
_entity_poly.type
_entity_poly.pdbx_seq_one_letter_code
_entity_poly.pdbx_strand_id
1 'polypeptide(L)'
;MSFHLQQATLRANPAYKLVLYDRLPAEEQKALDELRHDPDFYGFLVPIEGTLAMKAVCRETALLFLTLQNPGSVPTYVQKLYGGAWEDDLFELILDDVIEVEVGGQFHSGAAAQALCGKSAPISKGHIGRLSMAALQYGEALGITKVPVLSRRLYDFNRLPATSEWHRMIPDHSALLAYAGIQPDGPVQSKLQRHWIAVAHSRANGWLTWTNQNPATAIRPDSMIYKLYVSPHPSCLADALAAAIATFTECAVPNFKLGSDLYGILRPDKLIAYFSSLEEVMAVADKLKLRLTGCPAQGVPFTGELESSGLLSWGMDPPQVPSIAWSPMESWRLWITNHLASALIAARLAPATGLSPWEFAMARIRLANVDPETWTPLPSLRWNLPDEEG
;
A
#
# COMPACT_ATOMS: atom_id res chain seq x y z
N MET A 1 -15.60 2.41 -26.89
CA MET A 1 -16.94 2.02 -26.40
C MET A 1 -16.77 1.62 -24.95
N SER A 2 -17.53 2.19 -24.02
CA SER A 2 -17.49 1.75 -22.63
C SER A 2 -18.17 0.40 -22.53
N PHE A 3 -17.48 -0.60 -21.99
CA PHE A 3 -18.07 -1.90 -21.68
C PHE A 3 -19.05 -1.73 -20.52
N HIS A 4 -20.30 -2.20 -20.67
CA HIS A 4 -21.34 -2.10 -19.65
C HIS A 4 -21.66 -3.48 -19.09
N LEU A 5 -21.28 -3.72 -17.82
CA LEU A 5 -21.49 -5.01 -17.15
C LEU A 5 -22.97 -5.42 -17.07
N GLN A 6 -23.88 -4.43 -17.06
CA GLN A 6 -25.32 -4.69 -16.99
C GLN A 6 -25.86 -5.51 -18.17
N GLN A 7 -25.21 -5.44 -19.34
CA GLN A 7 -25.63 -6.15 -20.55
C GLN A 7 -24.74 -7.37 -20.85
N ALA A 8 -23.74 -7.64 -20.01
CA ALA A 8 -22.81 -8.73 -20.23
C ALA A 8 -23.41 -10.07 -19.78
N THR A 9 -23.06 -11.14 -20.51
CA THR A 9 -23.22 -12.51 -20.02
C THR A 9 -22.05 -12.82 -19.11
N LEU A 10 -22.35 -13.30 -17.90
CA LEU A 10 -21.38 -13.67 -16.88
C LEU A 10 -21.55 -15.13 -16.49
N ARG A 11 -20.48 -15.76 -16.03
CA ARG A 11 -20.54 -17.06 -15.36
C ARG A 11 -19.51 -17.14 -14.24
N ALA A 12 -19.74 -18.02 -13.27
CA ALA A 12 -18.73 -18.41 -12.31
C ALA A 12 -17.59 -19.14 -13.03
N ASN A 13 -16.34 -18.86 -12.64
CA ASN A 13 -15.20 -19.52 -13.26
C ASN A 13 -15.24 -21.04 -12.98
N PRO A 14 -15.38 -21.89 -14.02
CA PRO A 14 -15.53 -23.33 -13.85
C PRO A 14 -14.25 -24.02 -13.34
N ALA A 15 -13.11 -23.32 -13.31
CA ALA A 15 -11.88 -23.82 -12.72
C ALA A 15 -11.89 -23.80 -11.18
N TYR A 16 -12.91 -23.20 -10.56
CA TYR A 16 -13.12 -23.21 -9.12
C TYR A 16 -14.27 -24.12 -8.70
N LYS A 17 -14.14 -24.69 -7.50
CA LYS A 17 -15.25 -25.27 -6.74
C LYS A 17 -15.40 -24.56 -5.40
N LEU A 18 -16.64 -24.33 -4.98
CA LEU A 18 -16.94 -23.80 -3.66
C LEU A 18 -16.94 -24.92 -2.62
N VAL A 19 -16.12 -24.79 -1.59
CA VAL A 19 -15.96 -25.75 -0.49
C VAL A 19 -16.21 -25.04 0.84
N LEU A 20 -17.11 -25.57 1.66
CA LEU A 20 -17.35 -25.06 3.01
C LEU A 20 -16.14 -25.34 3.91
N TYR A 21 -15.87 -24.46 4.87
CA TYR A 21 -14.75 -24.59 5.81
C TYR A 21 -14.68 -25.99 6.46
N ASP A 22 -15.81 -26.48 6.98
CA ASP A 22 -15.88 -27.78 7.67
C ASP A 22 -15.58 -28.99 6.75
N ARG A 23 -15.51 -28.77 5.44
CA ARG A 23 -15.19 -29.78 4.43
C ARG A 23 -13.74 -29.71 3.94
N LEU A 24 -12.93 -28.77 4.44
CA LEU A 24 -11.49 -28.74 4.19
C LEU A 24 -10.75 -29.85 4.96
N PRO A 25 -9.54 -30.25 4.53
CA PRO A 25 -8.64 -31.08 5.33
C PRO A 25 -8.34 -30.44 6.70
N ALA A 26 -8.19 -31.27 7.74
CA ALA A 26 -8.00 -30.78 9.12
C ALA A 26 -6.77 -29.87 9.31
N GLU A 27 -5.70 -30.12 8.55
CA GLU A 27 -4.50 -29.26 8.57
C GLU A 27 -4.77 -27.86 8.00
N GLU A 28 -5.56 -27.78 6.93
CA GLU A 28 -5.97 -26.50 6.32
C GLU A 28 -6.95 -25.74 7.20
N GLN A 29 -7.92 -26.45 7.82
CA GLN A 29 -8.81 -25.84 8.81
C GLN A 29 -7.99 -25.18 9.92
N LYS A 30 -7.03 -25.91 10.51
CA LYS A 30 -6.19 -25.35 11.58
C LYS A 30 -5.40 -24.11 11.15
N ALA A 31 -4.93 -24.06 9.90
CA ALA A 31 -4.20 -22.91 9.37
C ALA A 31 -5.12 -21.69 9.11
N LEU A 32 -6.43 -21.90 9.01
CA LEU A 32 -7.41 -20.91 8.55
C LEU A 32 -8.53 -20.64 9.58
N ASP A 33 -8.41 -21.18 10.80
CA ASP A 33 -9.46 -21.13 11.84
C ASP A 33 -9.82 -19.69 12.24
N GLU A 34 -8.88 -18.75 12.11
CA GLU A 34 -9.09 -17.33 12.36
C GLU A 34 -10.21 -16.74 11.48
N LEU A 35 -10.39 -17.22 10.24
CA LEU A 35 -11.43 -16.73 9.32
C LEU A 35 -12.86 -17.00 9.82
N ARG A 36 -13.05 -17.93 10.76
CA ARG A 36 -14.37 -18.22 11.33
C ARG A 36 -14.89 -17.14 12.26
N HIS A 37 -14.03 -16.24 12.71
CA HIS A 37 -14.43 -15.09 13.52
C HIS A 37 -15.08 -14.00 12.68
N ASP A 38 -14.91 -14.04 11.36
CA ASP A 38 -15.63 -13.17 10.44
C ASP A 38 -17.08 -13.67 10.31
N PRO A 39 -18.08 -12.88 10.75
CA PRO A 39 -19.46 -13.30 10.70
C PRO A 39 -19.95 -13.52 9.26
N ASP A 40 -19.33 -12.91 8.24
CA ASP A 40 -19.75 -13.01 6.83
C ASP A 40 -19.02 -14.08 6.03
N PHE A 41 -17.99 -14.70 6.62
CA PHE A 41 -17.27 -15.81 6.01
C PHE A 41 -18.19 -17.01 5.72
N TYR A 42 -18.08 -17.57 4.51
CA TYR A 42 -18.89 -18.71 4.06
C TYR A 42 -18.07 -19.95 3.74
N GLY A 43 -16.94 -19.79 3.04
CA GLY A 43 -16.11 -20.90 2.60
C GLY A 43 -15.01 -20.48 1.65
N PHE A 44 -14.53 -21.42 0.85
CA PHE A 44 -13.39 -21.24 -0.04
C PHE A 44 -13.73 -21.60 -1.48
N LEU A 45 -13.25 -20.78 -2.42
CA LEU A 45 -13.09 -21.17 -3.80
C LEU A 45 -11.75 -21.90 -3.93
N VAL A 46 -11.84 -23.21 -4.13
CA VAL A 46 -10.68 -24.10 -4.28
C VAL A 46 -10.51 -24.41 -5.76
N PRO A 47 -9.32 -24.22 -6.35
CA PRO A 47 -9.04 -24.61 -7.73
C PRO A 47 -9.31 -26.11 -7.92
N ILE A 48 -9.97 -26.47 -9.03
CA ILE A 48 -10.17 -27.88 -9.41
C ILE A 48 -8.87 -28.42 -10.02
N GLU A 49 -8.24 -27.64 -10.90
CA GLU A 49 -6.97 -27.92 -11.58
C GLU A 49 -6.20 -26.62 -11.84
N GLY A 50 -4.89 -26.71 -12.07
CA GLY A 50 -4.09 -25.59 -12.60
C GLY A 50 -3.41 -24.68 -11.56
N THR A 51 -3.15 -23.43 -11.97
CA THR A 51 -2.28 -22.46 -11.28
C THR A 51 -3.03 -21.42 -10.44
N LEU A 52 -4.36 -21.52 -10.34
CA LEU A 52 -5.18 -20.57 -9.58
C LEU A 52 -4.91 -20.70 -8.07
N ALA A 53 -5.08 -19.61 -7.33
CA ALA A 53 -4.94 -19.61 -5.89
C ALA A 53 -6.28 -19.91 -5.20
N MET A 54 -6.25 -20.55 -4.05
CA MET A 54 -7.42 -20.66 -3.17
C MET A 54 -7.85 -19.28 -2.67
N LYS A 55 -9.17 -19.02 -2.59
CA LYS A 55 -9.72 -17.74 -2.11
C LYS A 55 -10.78 -17.98 -1.04
N ALA A 56 -10.71 -17.25 0.07
CA ALA A 56 -11.81 -17.17 1.02
C ALA A 56 -12.92 -16.28 0.44
N VAL A 57 -14.18 -16.63 0.67
CA VAL A 57 -15.34 -15.87 0.17
C VAL A 57 -16.41 -15.70 1.25
N CYS A 58 -17.05 -14.53 1.22
CA CYS A 58 -18.23 -14.22 2.03
C CYS A 58 -19.50 -14.88 1.48
N ARG A 59 -20.61 -14.80 2.22
CA ARG A 59 -21.91 -15.37 1.82
C ARG A 59 -22.43 -14.82 0.49
N GLU A 60 -22.22 -13.53 0.26
CA GLU A 60 -22.71 -12.79 -0.91
C GLU A 60 -21.96 -13.25 -2.16
N THR A 61 -20.63 -13.33 -2.07
CA THR A 61 -19.78 -13.83 -3.15
C THR A 61 -20.08 -15.31 -3.44
N ALA A 62 -20.29 -16.12 -2.40
CA ALA A 62 -20.69 -17.52 -2.55
C ALA A 62 -22.06 -17.66 -3.25
N LEU A 63 -23.06 -16.87 -2.86
CA LEU A 63 -24.37 -16.85 -3.51
C LEU A 63 -24.26 -16.45 -4.98
N LEU A 64 -23.44 -15.44 -5.29
CA LEU A 64 -23.16 -15.03 -6.66
C LEU A 64 -22.51 -16.12 -7.49
N PHE A 65 -21.47 -16.77 -6.94
CA PHE A 65 -20.79 -17.89 -7.57
C PHE A 65 -21.74 -19.07 -7.85
N LEU A 66 -22.64 -19.39 -6.92
CA LEU A 66 -23.65 -20.43 -7.09
C LEU A 66 -24.74 -20.03 -8.10
N THR A 67 -25.13 -18.76 -8.13
CA THR A 67 -26.13 -18.25 -9.07
C THR A 67 -25.63 -18.29 -10.52
N LEU A 68 -24.35 -17.97 -10.71
CA LEU A 68 -23.71 -17.86 -12.02
C LEU A 68 -23.04 -19.17 -12.49
N GLN A 69 -23.35 -20.32 -11.91
CA GLN A 69 -22.86 -21.62 -12.40
C GLN A 69 -23.22 -21.87 -13.88
N ASN A 70 -24.32 -21.28 -14.34
CA ASN A 70 -24.67 -21.22 -15.75
C ASN A 70 -24.55 -19.78 -16.26
N PRO A 71 -24.12 -19.57 -17.53
CA PRO A 71 -24.06 -18.24 -18.12
C PRO A 71 -25.38 -17.48 -18.04
N GLY A 72 -25.32 -16.22 -17.62
CA GLY A 72 -26.50 -15.36 -17.50
C GLY A 72 -26.15 -13.89 -17.24
N SER A 73 -27.17 -13.04 -17.23
CA SER A 73 -27.02 -11.63 -16.87
C SER A 73 -26.75 -11.44 -15.37
N VAL A 74 -26.26 -10.27 -14.98
CA VAL A 74 -26.11 -9.88 -13.57
C VAL A 74 -27.42 -10.09 -12.80
N PRO A 75 -27.43 -10.89 -11.72
CA PRO A 75 -28.63 -11.10 -10.92
C PRO A 75 -29.11 -9.80 -10.24
N THR A 76 -30.42 -9.57 -10.18
CA THR A 76 -31.00 -8.33 -9.61
C THR A 76 -30.62 -8.09 -8.15
N TYR A 77 -30.36 -9.14 -7.36
CA TYR A 77 -29.96 -8.95 -5.96
C TYR A 77 -28.55 -8.35 -5.82
N VAL A 78 -27.65 -8.56 -6.80
CA VAL A 78 -26.30 -7.96 -6.81
C VAL A 78 -26.41 -6.45 -6.84
N GLN A 79 -27.26 -5.91 -7.71
CA GLN A 79 -27.51 -4.46 -7.79
C GLN A 79 -28.09 -3.89 -6.50
N LYS A 80 -28.92 -4.66 -5.79
CA LYS A 80 -29.49 -4.25 -4.50
C LYS A 80 -28.48 -4.32 -3.37
N LEU A 81 -27.62 -5.32 -3.38
CA LEU A 81 -26.69 -5.63 -2.30
C LEU A 81 -25.47 -4.71 -2.32
N TYR A 82 -24.87 -4.50 -3.50
CA TYR A 82 -23.69 -3.65 -3.66
C TYR A 82 -24.04 -2.16 -3.94
N GLY A 83 -25.33 -1.81 -3.99
CA GLY A 83 -25.78 -0.43 -4.11
C GLY A 83 -25.23 0.28 -5.35
N GLY A 84 -24.77 1.53 -5.20
CA GLY A 84 -24.28 2.35 -6.32
C GLY A 84 -22.92 1.94 -6.90
N ALA A 85 -22.16 1.06 -6.23
CA ALA A 85 -20.81 0.65 -6.61
C ALA A 85 -20.72 -0.78 -7.19
N TRP A 86 -21.88 -1.42 -7.41
CA TRP A 86 -21.96 -2.83 -7.81
C TRP A 86 -21.15 -3.22 -9.06
N GLU A 87 -20.94 -2.28 -9.99
CA GLU A 87 -20.11 -2.54 -11.17
C GLU A 87 -18.64 -2.74 -10.81
N ASP A 88 -18.09 -1.92 -9.90
CA ASP A 88 -16.69 -2.02 -9.49
C ASP A 88 -16.45 -3.28 -8.63
N ASP A 89 -17.37 -3.58 -7.71
CA ASP A 89 -17.30 -4.80 -6.86
C ASP A 89 -17.38 -6.08 -7.71
N LEU A 90 -18.29 -6.09 -8.70
CA LEU A 90 -18.39 -7.20 -9.64
C LEU A 90 -17.15 -7.31 -10.54
N PHE A 91 -16.61 -6.17 -10.97
CA PHE A 91 -15.41 -6.14 -11.79
C PHE A 91 -14.18 -6.63 -11.02
N GLU A 92 -14.11 -6.38 -9.71
CA GLU A 92 -13.09 -6.97 -8.84
C GLU A 92 -13.13 -8.50 -8.87
N LEU A 93 -14.32 -9.09 -8.73
CA LEU A 93 -14.49 -10.55 -8.84
C LEU A 93 -14.09 -11.08 -10.23
N ILE A 94 -14.29 -10.30 -11.30
CA ILE A 94 -13.82 -10.64 -12.64
C ILE A 94 -12.29 -10.59 -12.71
N LEU A 95 -11.68 -9.53 -12.19
CA LEU A 95 -10.21 -9.39 -12.16
C LEU A 95 -9.55 -10.39 -11.21
N ASP A 96 -10.31 -10.99 -10.29
CA ASP A 96 -9.87 -12.03 -9.36
C ASP A 96 -10.03 -13.45 -9.89
N ASP A 97 -10.43 -13.62 -11.15
CA ASP A 97 -10.68 -14.93 -11.76
C ASP A 97 -11.84 -15.71 -11.09
N VAL A 98 -12.68 -15.05 -10.27
CA VAL A 98 -13.85 -15.68 -9.62
C VAL A 98 -15.03 -15.75 -10.59
N ILE A 99 -15.27 -14.65 -11.32
CA ILE A 99 -16.31 -14.53 -12.33
C ILE A 99 -15.63 -14.34 -13.70
N GLU A 100 -16.22 -14.92 -14.74
CA GLU A 100 -15.82 -14.69 -16.12
C GLU A 100 -16.89 -13.91 -16.87
N VAL A 101 -16.45 -13.10 -17.82
CA VAL A 101 -17.30 -12.28 -18.69
C VAL A 101 -17.19 -12.72 -20.14
N GLU A 102 -18.33 -12.80 -20.83
CA GLU A 102 -18.38 -13.18 -22.25
C GLU A 102 -18.03 -12.00 -23.17
N VAL A 103 -17.02 -12.19 -24.02
CA VAL A 103 -16.64 -11.25 -25.08
C VAL A 103 -16.34 -12.05 -26.34
N GLY A 104 -17.01 -11.73 -27.45
CA GLY A 104 -16.79 -12.44 -28.72
C GLY A 104 -17.11 -13.95 -28.67
N GLY A 105 -18.02 -14.37 -27.80
CA GLY A 105 -18.41 -15.78 -27.62
C GLY A 105 -17.44 -16.61 -26.77
N GLN A 106 -16.45 -15.96 -26.14
CA GLN A 106 -15.51 -16.59 -25.21
C GLN A 106 -15.60 -15.94 -23.84
N PHE A 107 -15.32 -16.71 -22.79
CA PHE A 107 -15.32 -16.23 -21.41
C PHE A 107 -13.91 -15.85 -20.98
N HIS A 108 -13.78 -14.68 -20.36
CA HIS A 108 -12.52 -14.10 -19.93
C HIS A 108 -12.60 -13.62 -18.49
N SER A 109 -11.48 -13.68 -17.78
CA SER A 109 -11.30 -13.11 -16.44
C SER A 109 -9.91 -12.50 -16.30
N GLY A 110 -9.60 -11.91 -15.14
CA GLY A 110 -8.27 -11.44 -14.79
C GLY A 110 -7.73 -10.42 -15.80
N ALA A 111 -6.45 -10.56 -16.16
CA ALA A 111 -5.79 -9.66 -17.10
C ALA A 111 -6.40 -9.70 -18.52
N ALA A 112 -7.03 -10.82 -18.91
CA ALA A 112 -7.71 -10.93 -20.19
C ALA A 112 -9.00 -10.11 -20.22
N ALA A 113 -9.81 -10.20 -19.17
CA ALA A 113 -10.99 -9.35 -19.04
C ALA A 113 -10.61 -7.86 -18.95
N GLN A 114 -9.54 -7.51 -18.22
CA GLN A 114 -9.05 -6.13 -18.16
C GLN A 114 -8.66 -5.58 -19.53
N ALA A 115 -8.01 -6.38 -20.39
CA ALA A 115 -7.62 -5.95 -21.73
C ALA A 115 -8.81 -5.64 -22.64
N LEU A 116 -9.92 -6.38 -22.46
CA LEU A 116 -11.10 -6.32 -23.32
C LEU A 116 -12.15 -5.31 -22.83
N CYS A 117 -12.35 -5.25 -21.52
CA CYS A 117 -13.46 -4.55 -20.88
C CYS A 117 -12.99 -3.40 -19.98
N GLY A 118 -11.71 -3.40 -19.60
CA GLY A 118 -11.16 -2.47 -18.63
C GLY A 118 -10.98 -1.06 -19.17
N LYS A 119 -11.05 -0.10 -18.26
CA LYS A 119 -10.63 1.29 -18.54
C LYS A 119 -9.10 1.33 -18.63
N SER A 120 -8.57 2.14 -19.55
CA SER A 120 -7.14 2.39 -19.62
C SER A 120 -6.62 2.90 -18.28
N ALA A 121 -5.44 2.42 -17.88
CA ALA A 121 -4.80 2.86 -16.66
C ALA A 121 -4.52 4.38 -16.76
N PRO A 122 -4.94 5.17 -15.77
CA PRO A 122 -4.63 6.59 -15.78
C PRO A 122 -3.14 6.80 -15.57
N ILE A 123 -2.61 7.85 -16.18
CA ILE A 123 -1.19 8.22 -16.05
C ILE A 123 -1.05 9.06 -14.79
N SER A 124 -0.30 8.56 -13.80
CA SER A 124 -0.02 9.32 -12.58
C SER A 124 0.68 10.64 -12.91
N LYS A 125 0.17 11.74 -12.33
CA LYS A 125 0.72 13.08 -12.50
C LYS A 125 1.73 13.38 -11.39
N GLY A 126 2.50 14.46 -11.56
CA GLY A 126 3.44 14.89 -10.52
C GLY A 126 4.77 14.12 -10.51
N HIS A 127 5.68 14.53 -9.62
CA HIS A 127 6.99 13.89 -9.48
C HIS A 127 6.85 12.49 -8.87
N ILE A 128 6.09 12.37 -7.77
CA ILE A 128 5.87 11.08 -7.09
C ILE A 128 5.14 10.09 -8.00
N GLY A 129 4.11 10.53 -8.72
CA GLY A 129 3.38 9.68 -9.66
C GLY A 129 4.29 9.08 -10.74
N ARG A 130 5.20 9.89 -11.31
CA ARG A 130 6.19 9.41 -12.28
C ARG A 130 7.16 8.39 -11.66
N LEU A 131 7.60 8.61 -10.42
CA LEU A 131 8.45 7.65 -9.70
C LEU A 131 7.73 6.33 -9.44
N SER A 132 6.46 6.36 -9.02
CA SER A 132 5.64 5.15 -8.82
C SER A 132 5.46 4.37 -10.13
N MET A 133 5.24 5.07 -11.24
CA MET A 133 5.13 4.44 -12.55
C MET A 133 6.44 3.79 -12.99
N ALA A 134 7.56 4.52 -12.83
CA ALA A 134 8.89 3.99 -13.11
C ALA A 134 9.21 2.76 -12.23
N ALA A 135 8.79 2.76 -10.96
CA ALA A 135 8.94 1.63 -10.06
C ALA A 135 8.18 0.39 -10.55
N LEU A 136 6.95 0.57 -11.03
CA LEU A 136 6.13 -0.51 -11.58
C LEU A 136 6.74 -1.13 -12.84
N GLN A 137 7.13 -0.28 -13.80
CA GLN A 137 7.77 -0.72 -15.04
C GLN A 137 9.13 -1.40 -14.75
N TYR A 138 9.88 -0.91 -13.78
CA TYR A 138 11.07 -1.58 -13.28
C TYR A 138 10.74 -2.97 -12.71
N GLY A 139 9.73 -3.07 -11.84
CA GLY A 139 9.31 -4.35 -11.25
C GLY A 139 8.87 -5.39 -12.29
N GLU A 140 8.15 -4.94 -13.33
CA GLU A 140 7.80 -5.76 -14.48
C GLU A 140 9.05 -6.30 -15.19
N ALA A 141 10.00 -5.42 -15.51
CA ALA A 141 11.22 -5.76 -16.26
C ALA A 141 12.14 -6.75 -15.53
N LEU A 142 12.06 -6.85 -14.19
CA LEU A 142 12.90 -7.77 -13.40
C LEU A 142 12.57 -9.25 -13.61
N GLY A 143 11.39 -9.59 -14.14
CA GLY A 143 11.00 -11.00 -14.35
C GLY A 143 10.84 -11.83 -13.07
N ILE A 144 10.82 -11.19 -11.89
CA ILE A 144 10.68 -11.88 -10.59
C ILE A 144 9.27 -12.46 -10.45
N THR A 145 9.18 -13.73 -10.05
CA THR A 145 7.93 -14.49 -9.91
C THR A 145 7.48 -14.72 -8.47
N LYS A 146 8.31 -14.35 -7.48
CA LYS A 146 7.99 -14.47 -6.05
C LYS A 146 7.49 -13.14 -5.50
N VAL A 147 6.24 -13.09 -5.05
CA VAL A 147 5.59 -11.87 -4.54
C VAL A 147 6.43 -11.15 -3.47
N PRO A 148 6.93 -11.81 -2.40
CA PRO A 148 7.68 -11.09 -1.36
C PRO A 148 8.98 -10.46 -1.89
N VAL A 149 9.62 -11.10 -2.86
CA VAL A 149 10.86 -10.60 -3.47
C VAL A 149 10.58 -9.39 -4.37
N LEU A 150 9.52 -9.47 -5.20
CA LEU A 150 9.13 -8.37 -6.08
C LEU A 150 8.60 -7.18 -5.27
N SER A 151 7.74 -7.42 -4.28
CA SER A 151 7.25 -6.37 -3.36
C SER A 151 8.42 -5.63 -2.71
N ARG A 152 9.41 -6.37 -2.21
CA ARG A 152 10.60 -5.75 -1.63
C ARG A 152 11.38 -4.88 -2.62
N ARG A 153 11.52 -5.32 -3.89
CA ARG A 153 12.17 -4.54 -4.94
C ARG A 153 11.41 -3.26 -5.28
N LEU A 154 10.08 -3.31 -5.32
CA LEU A 154 9.23 -2.13 -5.51
C LEU A 154 9.35 -1.17 -4.32
N TYR A 155 9.33 -1.70 -3.09
CA TYR A 155 9.44 -0.93 -1.86
C TYR A 155 10.79 -0.18 -1.75
N ASP A 156 11.88 -0.86 -2.12
CA ASP A 156 13.23 -0.31 -2.14
C ASP A 156 13.53 0.55 -3.39
N PHE A 157 12.58 0.69 -4.33
CA PHE A 157 12.78 1.52 -5.52
C PHE A 157 13.11 2.97 -5.14
N ASN A 158 13.92 3.62 -5.97
CA ASN A 158 14.45 4.97 -5.75
C ASN A 158 15.39 5.10 -4.54
N ARG A 159 15.86 4.00 -3.92
CA ARG A 159 16.99 4.03 -2.98
C ARG A 159 18.27 4.40 -3.73
N LEU A 160 19.06 5.31 -3.15
CA LEU A 160 20.36 5.67 -3.70
C LEU A 160 21.40 4.58 -3.43
N PRO A 161 22.34 4.33 -4.36
CA PRO A 161 23.37 3.32 -4.17
C PRO A 161 24.34 3.73 -3.06
N ALA A 162 24.69 2.78 -2.18
CA ALA A 162 25.73 2.94 -1.18
C ALA A 162 27.12 2.84 -1.85
N THR A 163 27.55 3.92 -2.49
CA THR A 163 28.84 4.00 -3.17
C THR A 163 30.01 3.97 -2.16
N SER A 164 31.23 3.72 -2.64
CA SER A 164 32.42 3.78 -1.78
C SER A 164 32.63 5.16 -1.15
N GLU A 165 32.16 6.23 -1.78
CA GLU A 165 32.17 7.58 -1.21
C GLU A 165 31.29 7.67 0.04
N TRP A 166 30.07 7.14 -0.03
CA TRP A 166 29.16 7.07 1.11
C TRP A 166 29.74 6.24 2.26
N HIS A 167 30.38 5.11 1.96
CA HIS A 167 31.04 4.29 2.97
C HIS A 167 32.22 5.01 3.66
N ARG A 168 32.96 5.86 2.94
CA ARG A 168 34.03 6.68 3.54
C ARG A 168 33.47 7.82 4.39
N MET A 169 32.36 8.41 3.97
CA MET A 169 31.73 9.53 4.65
C MET A 169 31.01 9.09 5.92
N ILE A 170 30.38 7.92 5.89
CA ILE A 170 29.54 7.38 6.96
C ILE A 170 29.96 5.92 7.24
N PRO A 171 31.18 5.72 7.78
CA PRO A 171 31.71 4.38 8.05
C PRO A 171 31.00 3.68 9.21
N ASP A 172 30.42 4.44 10.13
CA ASP A 172 29.79 3.92 11.33
C ASP A 172 28.64 4.82 11.81
N HIS A 173 28.05 4.43 12.94
CA HIS A 173 26.92 5.11 13.53
C HIS A 173 27.28 6.51 14.05
N SER A 174 28.46 6.72 14.63
CA SER A 174 28.86 8.03 15.13
C SER A 174 29.02 9.03 13.99
N ALA A 175 29.60 8.57 12.87
CA ALA A 175 29.70 9.36 11.66
C ALA A 175 28.32 9.69 11.07
N LEU A 176 27.35 8.76 11.15
CA LEU A 176 25.97 9.04 10.76
C LEU A 176 25.35 10.13 11.64
N LEU A 177 25.52 10.04 12.96
CA LEU A 177 24.99 11.05 13.88
C LEU A 177 25.58 12.44 13.56
N ALA A 178 26.89 12.50 13.33
CA ALA A 178 27.58 13.73 12.92
C ALA A 178 27.07 14.26 11.57
N TYR A 179 26.91 13.37 10.59
CA TYR A 179 26.42 13.71 9.26
C TYR A 179 25.00 14.27 9.29
N ALA A 180 24.12 13.70 10.12
CA ALA A 180 22.74 14.16 10.27
C ALA A 180 22.60 15.37 11.22
N GLY A 181 23.67 15.85 11.85
CA GLY A 181 23.62 16.98 12.79
C GLY A 181 23.08 16.64 14.18
N ILE A 182 22.99 15.35 14.54
CA ILE A 182 22.44 14.82 15.79
C ILE A 182 23.52 14.36 16.80
N GLN A 183 24.79 14.63 16.50
CA GLN A 183 25.89 14.42 17.44
C GLN A 183 25.74 15.30 18.70
N PRO A 184 26.46 15.00 19.80
CA PRO A 184 26.58 15.93 20.93
C PRO A 184 26.99 17.32 20.43
N ASP A 185 26.32 18.36 20.95
CA ASP A 185 26.48 19.77 20.53
C ASP A 185 26.09 20.10 19.08
N GLY A 186 25.45 19.15 18.39
CA GLY A 186 24.88 19.36 17.06
C GLY A 186 23.68 20.32 17.06
N PRO A 187 23.33 20.91 15.90
CA PRO A 187 22.34 21.99 15.78
C PRO A 187 20.93 21.61 16.26
N VAL A 188 20.58 20.32 16.27
CA VAL A 188 19.24 19.86 16.68
C VAL A 188 19.23 19.23 18.07
N GLN A 189 20.39 19.03 18.68
CA GLN A 189 20.52 18.23 19.90
C GLN A 189 19.77 18.84 21.08
N SER A 190 19.84 20.17 21.23
CA SER A 190 19.12 20.89 22.30
C SER A 190 17.60 20.72 22.21
N LYS A 191 17.05 20.71 20.99
CA LYS A 191 15.62 20.48 20.75
C LYS A 191 15.24 19.03 21.03
N LEU A 192 16.05 18.07 20.57
CA LEU A 192 15.84 16.65 20.82
C LEU A 192 15.81 16.34 22.32
N GLN A 193 16.79 16.81 23.09
CA GLN A 193 16.86 16.57 24.53
C GLN A 193 15.69 17.19 25.30
N ARG A 194 15.22 18.38 24.87
CA ARG A 194 14.20 19.14 25.60
C ARG A 194 12.76 18.70 25.30
N HIS A 195 12.49 18.17 24.10
CA HIS A 195 11.13 17.93 23.64
C HIS A 195 10.85 16.49 23.22
N TRP A 196 11.88 15.65 23.11
CA TRP A 196 11.76 14.31 22.54
C TRP A 196 12.42 13.26 23.44
N ILE A 197 11.89 12.05 23.41
CA ILE A 197 12.46 10.86 24.05
C ILE A 197 12.88 9.91 22.93
N ALA A 198 14.16 9.55 22.91
CA ALA A 198 14.64 8.51 22.02
C ALA A 198 14.08 7.15 22.48
N VAL A 199 13.44 6.41 21.58
CA VAL A 199 12.89 5.09 21.87
C VAL A 199 14.02 4.07 21.85
N ALA A 200 14.28 3.46 23.00
CA ALA A 200 15.30 2.42 23.16
C ALA A 200 15.04 1.25 22.20
N HIS A 201 16.13 0.59 21.75
CA HIS A 201 16.10 -0.60 20.88
C HIS A 201 15.47 -0.40 19.47
N SER A 202 14.99 0.80 19.12
CA SER A 202 14.49 1.08 17.76
C SER A 202 15.55 0.85 16.67
N ARG A 203 16.83 1.02 17.01
CA ARG A 203 17.96 0.82 16.10
C ARG A 203 18.08 -0.61 15.58
N ALA A 204 17.72 -1.61 16.39
CA ALA A 204 17.74 -3.01 15.96
C ALA A 204 16.82 -3.27 14.76
N ASN A 205 15.81 -2.41 14.57
CA ASN A 205 14.86 -2.46 13.47
C ASN A 205 15.23 -1.52 12.31
N GLY A 206 16.44 -0.97 12.28
CA GLY A 206 16.94 -0.08 11.23
C GLY A 206 16.50 1.39 11.34
N TRP A 207 15.96 1.81 12.49
CA TRP A 207 15.43 3.17 12.70
C TRP A 207 15.95 3.82 13.98
N LEU A 208 16.18 5.12 13.94
CA LEU A 208 16.22 5.99 15.12
C LEU A 208 14.81 6.56 15.29
N THR A 209 14.20 6.34 16.45
CA THR A 209 12.81 6.76 16.71
C THR A 209 12.77 7.71 17.88
N TRP A 210 11.99 8.77 17.75
CA TRP A 210 11.71 9.73 18.82
C TRP A 210 10.21 9.88 19.02
N THR A 211 9.79 9.90 20.28
CA THR A 211 8.43 10.24 20.70
C THR A 211 8.44 11.60 21.40
N ASN A 212 7.40 12.39 21.21
CA ASN A 212 7.25 13.65 21.92
C ASN A 212 7.21 13.41 23.44
N GLN A 213 7.83 14.30 24.22
CA GLN A 213 7.79 14.23 25.68
C GLN A 213 6.40 14.57 26.25
N ASN A 214 5.58 15.30 25.50
CA ASN A 214 4.22 15.62 25.92
C ASN A 214 3.28 14.43 25.68
N PRO A 215 2.76 13.76 26.72
CA PRO A 215 1.87 12.61 26.54
C PRO A 215 0.54 12.98 25.87
N ALA A 216 0.13 14.24 25.90
CA ALA A 216 -1.10 14.71 25.26
C ALA A 216 -1.05 14.60 23.72
N THR A 217 0.14 14.41 23.13
CA THR A 217 0.30 14.24 21.68
C THR A 217 0.31 12.77 21.27
N ALA A 218 0.08 11.81 22.17
CA ALA A 218 0.12 10.40 21.82
C ALA A 218 -1.00 10.02 20.83
N ILE A 219 -0.67 9.25 19.79
CA ILE A 219 -1.65 8.67 18.86
C ILE A 219 -2.38 7.55 19.60
N ARG A 220 -3.71 7.51 19.51
CA ARG A 220 -4.51 6.48 20.16
C ARG A 220 -4.36 5.13 19.43
N PRO A 221 -4.33 3.98 20.12
CA PRO A 221 -4.10 2.68 19.49
C PRO A 221 -5.12 2.28 18.41
N ASP A 222 -6.36 2.77 18.55
CA ASP A 222 -7.52 2.55 17.68
C ASP A 222 -7.62 3.54 16.51
N SER A 223 -6.79 4.59 16.51
CA SER A 223 -6.84 5.63 15.49
C SER A 223 -6.13 5.23 14.20
N MET A 224 -6.62 5.75 13.08
CA MET A 224 -5.94 5.68 11.79
C MET A 224 -4.56 6.35 11.89
N ILE A 225 -3.54 5.68 11.35
CA ILE A 225 -2.17 6.19 11.37
C ILE A 225 -1.86 6.84 10.03
N TYR A 226 -1.70 8.15 10.06
CA TYR A 226 -1.23 8.93 8.92
C TYR A 226 0.28 9.16 9.01
N LYS A 227 0.94 9.24 7.86
CA LYS A 227 2.38 9.43 7.75
C LYS A 227 2.68 10.60 6.83
N LEU A 228 3.59 11.45 7.28
CA LEU A 228 4.29 12.43 6.46
C LEU A 228 5.68 11.90 6.15
N TYR A 229 6.00 11.77 4.88
CA TYR A 229 7.34 11.44 4.40
C TYR A 229 8.07 12.73 4.03
N VAL A 230 9.28 12.89 4.54
CA VAL A 230 10.21 13.98 4.18
C VAL A 230 11.40 13.34 3.49
N SER A 231 11.55 13.57 2.19
CA SER A 231 12.48 12.83 1.33
C SER A 231 13.56 13.72 0.72
N PRO A 232 14.43 14.37 1.52
CA PRO A 232 15.50 15.18 0.98
C PRO A 232 16.52 14.29 0.28
N HIS A 233 17.20 14.82 -0.72
CA HIS A 233 18.43 14.20 -1.20
C HIS A 233 19.44 14.15 -0.04
N PRO A 234 20.19 13.03 0.15
CA PRO A 234 21.07 12.88 1.30
C PRO A 234 22.07 14.01 1.50
N SER A 235 22.52 14.67 0.43
CA SER A 235 23.44 15.83 0.50
C SER A 235 22.92 17.01 1.33
N CYS A 236 21.60 17.10 1.54
CA CYS A 236 20.95 18.16 2.31
C CYS A 236 20.26 17.61 3.57
N LEU A 237 20.61 16.38 4.01
CA LEU A 237 19.93 15.70 5.10
C LEU A 237 20.00 16.47 6.42
N ALA A 238 21.16 17.01 6.80
CA ALA A 238 21.35 17.73 8.06
C ALA A 238 20.41 18.96 8.15
N ASP A 239 20.43 19.81 7.14
CA ASP A 239 19.62 21.03 7.08
C ASP A 239 18.12 20.69 7.04
N ALA A 240 17.74 19.70 6.22
CA ALA A 240 16.36 19.26 6.13
C ALA A 240 15.85 18.65 7.45
N LEU A 241 16.68 17.86 8.13
CA LEU A 241 16.35 17.29 9.43
C LEU A 241 16.21 18.37 10.50
N ALA A 242 17.07 19.39 10.49
CA ALA A 242 16.97 20.51 11.42
C ALA A 242 15.67 21.30 11.26
N ALA A 243 15.30 21.62 10.02
CA ALA A 243 14.02 22.25 9.72
C ALA A 243 12.82 21.34 10.09
N ALA A 244 12.94 20.03 9.84
CA ALA A 244 11.92 19.05 10.20
C ALA A 244 11.70 18.98 11.71
N ILE A 245 12.75 18.76 12.51
CA ILE A 245 12.67 18.67 13.98
C ILE A 245 12.12 19.97 14.58
N ALA A 246 12.55 21.14 14.08
CA ALA A 246 12.01 22.42 14.53
C ALA A 246 10.49 22.48 14.30
N THR A 247 10.03 22.11 13.12
CA THR A 247 8.60 22.14 12.75
C THR A 247 7.80 21.09 13.51
N PHE A 248 8.32 19.87 13.64
CA PHE A 248 7.70 18.80 14.41
C PHE A 248 7.53 19.18 15.88
N THR A 249 8.52 19.89 16.45
CA THR A 249 8.44 20.38 17.82
C THR A 249 7.36 21.47 17.97
N GLU A 250 7.33 22.44 17.05
CA GLU A 250 6.35 23.53 17.05
C GLU A 250 4.92 23.05 16.85
N CYS A 251 4.72 22.00 16.05
CA CYS A 251 3.42 21.41 15.78
C CYS A 251 3.08 20.23 16.71
N ALA A 252 3.88 20.00 17.75
CA ALA A 252 3.66 18.94 18.72
C ALA A 252 3.44 17.55 18.08
N VAL A 253 4.22 17.24 17.04
CA VAL A 253 4.12 15.97 16.31
C VAL A 253 4.33 14.80 17.28
N PRO A 254 3.48 13.75 17.25
CA PRO A 254 3.53 12.63 18.18
C PRO A 254 4.86 11.88 18.20
N ASN A 255 5.34 11.47 17.02
CA ASN A 255 6.56 10.71 16.87
C ASN A 255 7.10 10.82 15.44
N PHE A 256 8.41 10.63 15.29
CA PHE A 256 9.07 10.55 14.00
C PHE A 256 10.25 9.58 14.02
N LYS A 257 10.70 9.18 12.83
CA LYS A 257 11.77 8.21 12.63
C LYS A 257 12.75 8.68 11.56
N LEU A 258 14.02 8.33 11.76
CA LEU A 258 15.12 8.51 10.80
C LEU A 258 15.82 7.17 10.56
N GLY A 259 16.30 6.89 9.36
CA GLY A 259 17.14 5.71 9.10
C GLY A 259 18.37 5.66 10.04
N SER A 260 18.67 4.49 10.62
CA SER A 260 19.69 4.38 11.67
C SER A 260 21.12 4.07 11.21
N ASP A 261 21.30 3.81 9.91
CA ASP A 261 22.57 3.49 9.27
C ASP A 261 22.66 4.12 7.88
N LEU A 262 23.81 3.93 7.23
CA LEU A 262 24.06 4.41 5.88
C LEU A 262 22.96 3.98 4.90
N TYR A 263 22.55 2.72 4.94
CA TYR A 263 21.52 2.21 4.03
C TYR A 263 20.15 2.84 4.32
N GLY A 264 19.86 3.14 5.58
CA GLY A 264 18.64 3.79 6.05
C GLY A 264 18.51 5.22 5.54
N ILE A 265 19.58 6.01 5.59
CA ILE A 265 19.55 7.41 5.11
C ILE A 265 19.60 7.53 3.57
N LEU A 266 19.93 6.47 2.85
CA LEU A 266 19.86 6.42 1.38
C LEU A 266 18.48 5.99 0.86
N ARG A 267 17.57 5.58 1.74
CA ARG A 267 16.18 5.24 1.40
C ARG A 267 15.39 6.48 0.96
N PRO A 268 14.40 6.33 0.06
CA PRO A 268 13.51 7.44 -0.21
C PRO A 268 12.72 7.86 1.04
N ASP A 269 12.24 6.91 1.84
CA ASP A 269 11.45 7.13 3.07
C ASP A 269 12.33 7.24 4.34
N LYS A 270 13.47 7.92 4.24
CA LYS A 270 14.45 8.01 5.33
C LYS A 270 13.98 8.77 6.56
N LEU A 271 13.04 9.72 6.42
CA LEU A 271 12.51 10.55 7.51
C LEU A 271 10.98 10.55 7.44
N ILE A 272 10.33 10.09 8.51
CA ILE A 272 8.88 9.86 8.57
C ILE A 272 8.33 10.42 9.88
N ALA A 273 7.26 11.21 9.82
CA ALA A 273 6.49 11.64 10.97
C ALA A 273 5.08 11.02 10.95
N TYR A 274 4.50 10.79 12.13
CA TYR A 274 3.25 10.06 12.31
C TYR A 274 2.19 10.94 12.96
N PHE A 275 0.94 10.77 12.53
CA PHE A 275 -0.20 11.62 12.89
C PHE A 275 -1.47 10.78 13.06
N SER A 276 -2.46 11.33 13.76
CA SER A 276 -3.78 10.72 13.93
C SER A 276 -4.79 11.23 12.90
N SER A 277 -4.48 12.30 12.17
CA SER A 277 -5.36 12.86 11.14
C SER A 277 -4.60 13.38 9.91
N LEU A 278 -5.29 13.41 8.77
CA LEU A 278 -4.77 14.03 7.55
C LEU A 278 -4.62 15.55 7.69
N GLU A 279 -5.50 16.21 8.45
CA GLU A 279 -5.44 17.66 8.66
C GLU A 279 -4.11 18.07 9.32
N GLU A 280 -3.66 17.33 10.32
CA GLU A 280 -2.35 17.57 10.96
C GLU A 280 -1.18 17.37 9.98
N VAL A 281 -1.25 16.34 9.13
CA VAL A 281 -0.25 16.10 8.08
C VAL A 281 -0.15 17.32 7.16
N MET A 282 -1.29 17.81 6.67
CA MET A 282 -1.35 18.96 5.77
C MET A 282 -0.79 20.22 6.44
N ALA A 283 -1.19 20.50 7.68
CA ALA A 283 -0.74 21.68 8.41
C ALA A 283 0.78 21.67 8.68
N VAL A 284 1.37 20.51 8.98
CA VAL A 284 2.82 20.37 9.13
C VAL A 284 3.54 20.47 7.78
N ALA A 285 2.98 19.87 6.74
CA ALA A 285 3.56 19.90 5.41
C ALA A 285 3.65 21.33 4.84
N ASP A 286 2.63 22.16 5.04
CA ASP A 286 2.64 23.56 4.61
C ASP A 286 3.78 24.36 5.25
N LYS A 287 4.03 24.17 6.55
CA LYS A 287 5.16 24.80 7.25
C LYS A 287 6.51 24.30 6.73
N LEU A 288 6.63 23.00 6.46
CA LEU A 288 7.86 22.41 5.93
C LEU A 288 8.14 22.87 4.51
N LYS A 289 7.13 22.99 3.66
CA LYS A 289 7.26 23.46 2.28
C LYS A 289 7.94 24.84 2.22
N LEU A 290 7.56 25.74 3.11
CA LEU A 290 8.19 27.06 3.23
C LEU A 290 9.66 26.95 3.68
N ARG A 291 9.93 26.14 4.71
CA ARG A 291 11.28 26.01 5.30
C ARG A 291 12.27 25.25 4.45
N LEU A 292 11.78 24.35 3.59
CA LEU A 292 12.58 23.47 2.75
C LEU A 292 12.59 23.89 1.28
N THR A 293 12.20 25.14 0.98
CA THR A 293 12.23 25.66 -0.39
C THR A 293 13.64 25.53 -0.98
N GLY A 294 13.73 24.91 -2.16
CA GLY A 294 15.00 24.67 -2.84
C GLY A 294 15.79 23.45 -2.34
N CYS A 295 15.31 22.73 -1.31
CA CYS A 295 15.91 21.47 -0.90
C CYS A 295 15.69 20.41 -1.99
N PRO A 296 16.76 19.82 -2.55
CA PRO A 296 16.61 18.78 -3.57
C PRO A 296 15.87 17.57 -3.01
N ALA A 297 14.89 17.06 -3.75
CA ALA A 297 14.12 15.89 -3.37
C ALA A 297 14.74 14.59 -3.91
N GLN A 298 14.59 13.50 -3.15
CA GLN A 298 14.75 12.14 -3.64
C GLN A 298 13.39 11.58 -4.11
N GLY A 299 12.35 11.75 -3.31
CA GLY A 299 10.99 11.32 -3.62
C GLY A 299 10.65 9.90 -3.17
N VAL A 300 9.42 9.70 -2.69
CA VAL A 300 8.95 8.41 -2.16
C VAL A 300 7.89 7.79 -3.08
N PRO A 301 8.22 6.77 -3.88
CA PRO A 301 7.23 6.08 -4.70
C PRO A 301 6.08 5.51 -3.86
N PHE A 302 4.89 5.46 -4.47
CA PHE A 302 3.65 4.92 -3.90
C PHE A 302 3.14 5.69 -2.68
N THR A 303 3.22 7.03 -2.74
CA THR A 303 2.72 7.93 -1.69
C THR A 303 2.00 9.13 -2.31
N GLY A 304 1.10 9.75 -1.55
CA GLY A 304 0.35 10.94 -1.96
C GLY A 304 1.25 12.16 -2.05
N GLU A 305 1.37 12.77 -3.24
CA GLU A 305 2.18 13.99 -3.42
C GLU A 305 1.54 15.18 -2.69
N LEU A 306 2.32 15.92 -1.88
CA LEU A 306 1.87 17.14 -1.20
C LEU A 306 2.36 18.41 -1.89
N GLU A 307 3.42 18.29 -2.70
CA GLU A 307 3.99 19.40 -3.46
C GLU A 307 4.80 18.89 -4.66
N SER A 308 5.02 19.76 -5.65
CA SER A 308 5.51 19.38 -6.99
C SER A 308 6.95 18.87 -7.08
N SER A 309 7.81 19.14 -6.08
CA SER A 309 9.21 18.71 -6.07
C SER A 309 9.36 17.24 -5.66
N GLY A 310 8.36 16.67 -4.98
CA GLY A 310 8.41 15.30 -4.44
C GLY A 310 9.17 15.19 -3.12
N LEU A 311 9.53 16.31 -2.48
CA LEU A 311 10.18 16.34 -1.19
C LEU A 311 9.24 15.89 -0.08
N LEU A 312 7.96 16.29 -0.16
CA LEU A 312 6.94 15.98 0.82
C LEU A 312 5.84 15.12 0.19
N SER A 313 5.53 14.01 0.85
CA SER A 313 4.43 13.14 0.46
C SER A 313 3.82 12.46 1.67
N TRP A 314 2.67 11.80 1.51
CA TRP A 314 1.95 11.19 2.63
C TRP A 314 1.39 9.80 2.32
N GLY A 315 0.97 9.10 3.37
CA GLY A 315 0.23 7.85 3.26
C GLY A 315 -0.55 7.59 4.55
N MET A 316 -1.49 6.65 4.48
CA MET A 316 -2.30 6.24 5.61
C MET A 316 -2.15 4.73 5.75
N ASP A 317 -1.69 4.25 6.90
CA ASP A 317 -1.57 2.80 7.09
C ASP A 317 -2.96 2.16 7.05
N PRO A 318 -3.10 0.95 6.48
CA PRO A 318 -4.34 0.21 6.61
C PRO A 318 -4.68 -0.01 8.09
N PRO A 319 -5.97 0.01 8.46
CA PRO A 319 -6.42 -0.23 9.82
C PRO A 319 -5.94 -1.60 10.29
N GLN A 320 -5.78 -1.72 11.60
CA GLN A 320 -5.54 -3.02 12.22
C GLN A 320 -6.84 -3.81 12.13
N VAL A 321 -6.83 -4.91 11.37
CA VAL A 321 -7.92 -5.89 11.43
C VAL A 321 -7.58 -6.84 12.58
N PRO A 322 -8.31 -6.83 13.71
CA PRO A 322 -7.95 -7.61 14.89
C PRO A 322 -8.00 -9.13 14.68
N SER A 323 -8.64 -9.60 13.60
CA SER A 323 -8.98 -11.01 13.38
C SER A 323 -7.82 -11.88 12.88
N ILE A 324 -6.70 -11.30 12.42
CA ILE A 324 -5.55 -12.09 11.92
C ILE A 324 -4.32 -11.78 12.77
N ALA A 325 -4.13 -12.54 13.84
CA ALA A 325 -3.11 -12.26 14.87
C ALA A 325 -1.66 -12.39 14.34
N TRP A 326 -1.47 -12.95 13.14
CA TRP A 326 -0.15 -13.28 12.59
C TRP A 326 0.29 -12.30 11.49
N SER A 327 -0.58 -11.37 11.08
CA SER A 327 -0.22 -10.36 10.09
C SER A 327 0.50 -9.20 10.78
N PRO A 328 1.82 -9.02 10.55
CA PRO A 328 2.53 -7.87 11.11
C PRO A 328 1.91 -6.58 10.57
N MET A 329 1.86 -5.53 11.40
CA MET A 329 1.40 -4.19 10.96
C MET A 329 2.06 -3.79 9.65
N GLU A 330 1.28 -3.75 8.57
CA GLU A 330 1.78 -3.33 7.27
C GLU A 330 1.76 -1.80 7.18
N SER A 331 2.89 -1.20 6.85
CA SER A 331 2.90 0.21 6.46
C SER A 331 2.19 0.39 5.11
N TRP A 332 1.55 1.53 4.87
CA TRP A 332 0.95 1.93 3.59
C TRP A 332 1.74 1.48 2.36
N ARG A 333 3.03 1.84 2.30
CA ARG A 333 3.89 1.52 1.15
C ARG A 333 4.09 0.01 0.99
N LEU A 334 4.25 -0.73 2.09
CA LEU A 334 4.42 -2.18 2.04
C LEU A 334 3.14 -2.86 1.55
N TRP A 335 2.00 -2.42 2.06
CA TRP A 335 0.68 -2.89 1.64
C TRP A 335 0.48 -2.66 0.13
N ILE A 336 0.76 -1.44 -0.36
CA ILE A 336 0.70 -1.15 -1.81
C ILE A 336 1.65 -2.07 -2.59
N THR A 337 2.92 -2.19 -2.18
CA THR A 337 3.90 -2.96 -2.96
C THR A 337 3.59 -4.45 -2.97
N ASN A 338 2.93 -4.99 -1.92
CA ASN A 338 2.41 -6.35 -1.90
C ASN A 338 1.30 -6.53 -2.95
N HIS A 339 0.33 -5.61 -3.00
CA HIS A 339 -0.77 -5.65 -3.98
C HIS A 339 -0.26 -5.53 -5.42
N LEU A 340 0.63 -4.58 -5.67
CA LEU A 340 1.21 -4.37 -7.00
C LEU A 340 2.06 -5.57 -7.45
N ALA A 341 2.88 -6.15 -6.55
CA ALA A 341 3.68 -7.32 -6.87
C ALA A 341 2.82 -8.53 -7.22
N SER A 342 1.77 -8.79 -6.45
CA SER A 342 0.80 -9.85 -6.73
C SER A 342 0.13 -9.65 -8.10
N ALA A 343 -0.34 -8.44 -8.39
CA ALA A 343 -0.99 -8.13 -9.67
C ALA A 343 -0.03 -8.25 -10.87
N LEU A 344 1.21 -7.76 -10.75
CA LEU A 344 2.23 -7.90 -11.80
C LEU A 344 2.51 -9.36 -12.13
N ILE A 345 2.61 -10.22 -11.11
CA ILE A 345 2.85 -11.65 -11.30
C ILE A 345 1.62 -12.32 -11.90
N ALA A 346 0.42 -12.02 -11.41
CA ALA A 346 -0.83 -12.55 -11.95
C ALA A 346 -0.99 -12.24 -13.45
N ALA A 347 -0.78 -10.99 -13.85
CA ALA A 347 -0.85 -10.59 -15.25
C ALA A 347 0.18 -11.30 -16.14
N ARG A 348 1.38 -11.58 -15.61
CA ARG A 348 2.43 -12.28 -16.35
C ARG A 348 2.12 -13.76 -16.57
N LEU A 349 1.43 -14.39 -15.61
CA LEU A 349 1.04 -15.80 -15.70
C LEU A 349 -0.21 -16.00 -16.56
N ALA A 350 -0.99 -14.94 -16.79
CA ALA A 350 -2.13 -14.97 -17.69
C ALA A 350 -1.69 -15.18 -19.15
N PRO A 351 -2.55 -15.74 -20.01
CA PRO A 351 -2.33 -15.76 -21.46
C PRO A 351 -2.03 -14.35 -22.00
N ALA A 352 -1.30 -14.26 -23.11
CA ALA A 352 -0.96 -12.97 -23.70
C ALA A 352 -2.22 -12.22 -24.15
N THR A 353 -2.49 -11.07 -23.55
CA THR A 353 -3.72 -10.29 -23.77
C THR A 353 -3.48 -8.95 -24.45
N GLY A 354 -2.22 -8.62 -24.77
CA GLY A 354 -1.83 -7.31 -25.31
C GLY A 354 -1.78 -6.19 -24.27
N LEU A 355 -2.31 -6.42 -23.07
CA LEU A 355 -2.19 -5.53 -21.91
C LEU A 355 -0.85 -5.78 -21.22
N SER A 356 -0.14 -4.71 -20.88
CA SER A 356 1.09 -4.85 -20.11
C SER A 356 0.77 -5.17 -18.63
N PRO A 357 1.58 -6.02 -17.96
CA PRO A 357 1.42 -6.32 -16.54
C PRO A 357 1.26 -5.11 -15.62
N TRP A 358 1.96 -4.00 -15.88
CA TRP A 358 1.83 -2.80 -15.05
C TRP A 358 0.46 -2.13 -15.20
N GLU A 359 -0.15 -2.14 -16.39
CA GLU A 359 -1.51 -1.61 -16.59
C GLU A 359 -2.54 -2.43 -15.81
N PHE A 360 -2.38 -3.75 -15.77
CA PHE A 360 -3.22 -4.61 -14.92
C PHE A 360 -3.03 -4.29 -13.44
N ALA A 361 -1.79 -4.10 -12.99
CA ALA A 361 -1.50 -3.73 -11.59
C ALA A 361 -2.15 -2.40 -11.20
N MET A 362 -2.20 -1.42 -12.11
CA MET A 362 -2.89 -0.15 -11.89
C MET A 362 -4.42 -0.29 -11.80
N ALA A 363 -5.01 -1.20 -12.57
CA ALA A 363 -6.44 -1.51 -12.42
C ALA A 363 -6.73 -2.19 -11.08
N ARG A 364 -5.88 -3.15 -10.68
CA ARG A 364 -6.02 -3.87 -9.40
C ARG A 364 -5.89 -2.95 -8.18
N ILE A 365 -4.92 -2.05 -8.16
CA ILE A 365 -4.74 -1.15 -7.00
C ILE A 365 -5.90 -0.16 -6.86
N ARG A 366 -6.55 0.20 -7.98
CA ARG A 366 -7.76 1.03 -7.98
C ARG A 366 -8.95 0.35 -7.29
N LEU A 367 -9.17 -0.93 -7.58
CA LEU A 367 -10.21 -1.72 -6.93
C LEU A 367 -9.88 -1.98 -5.45
N ALA A 368 -8.59 -2.04 -5.10
CA ALA A 368 -8.13 -1.97 -3.71
C ALA A 368 -8.30 -0.56 -3.08
N ASN A 369 -9.15 0.30 -3.64
CA ASN A 369 -9.51 1.62 -3.14
C ASN A 369 -8.32 2.59 -2.99
N VAL A 370 -7.31 2.49 -3.85
CA VAL A 370 -6.24 3.49 -3.99
C VAL A 370 -6.43 4.23 -5.30
N ASP A 371 -6.34 5.55 -5.30
CA ASP A 371 -6.30 6.32 -6.54
C ASP A 371 -4.92 6.15 -7.21
N PRO A 372 -4.82 5.48 -8.38
CA PRO A 372 -3.55 5.33 -9.09
C PRO A 372 -2.97 6.67 -9.62
N GLU A 373 -3.75 7.74 -9.73
CA GLU A 373 -3.24 9.05 -10.18
C GLU A 373 -2.47 9.76 -9.06
N THR A 374 -2.99 9.69 -7.85
CA THR A 374 -2.49 10.43 -6.69
C THR A 374 -1.78 9.56 -5.67
N TRP A 375 -1.93 8.23 -5.74
CA TRP A 375 -1.46 7.26 -4.75
C TRP A 375 -2.00 7.51 -3.33
N THR A 376 -3.25 7.98 -3.24
CA THR A 376 -3.98 8.20 -1.99
C THR A 376 -5.17 7.25 -1.89
N PRO A 377 -5.69 6.98 -0.68
CA PRO A 377 -7.00 6.35 -0.51
C PRO A 377 -8.09 7.01 -1.37
N LEU A 378 -8.95 6.21 -2.00
CA LEU A 378 -10.19 6.68 -2.63
C LEU A 378 -11.23 7.02 -1.53
N PRO A 379 -12.13 7.99 -1.75
CA PRO A 379 -13.19 8.32 -0.78
C PRO A 379 -14.12 7.16 -0.44
N SER A 380 -14.21 6.17 -1.32
CA SER A 380 -14.98 4.93 -1.14
C SER A 380 -14.33 3.94 -0.17
N LEU A 381 -13.06 4.16 0.21
CA LEU A 381 -12.35 3.28 1.13
C LEU A 381 -13.05 3.26 2.49
N ARG A 382 -13.86 2.23 2.71
CA ARG A 382 -14.46 1.91 4.00
C ARG A 382 -13.61 0.85 4.66
N TRP A 383 -12.86 1.29 5.64
CA TRP A 383 -12.28 0.38 6.61
C TRP A 383 -13.40 -0.05 7.55
N ASN A 384 -13.69 -1.35 7.61
CA ASN A 384 -14.55 -1.93 8.65
C ASN A 384 -13.80 -1.81 9.99
N LEU A 385 -13.79 -0.60 10.55
CA LEU A 385 -13.46 -0.42 11.95
C LEU A 385 -14.60 -1.04 12.77
N PRO A 386 -14.32 -1.71 13.89
CA PRO A 386 -15.39 -2.05 14.82
C PRO A 386 -16.13 -0.77 15.18
N ASP A 387 -17.45 -0.77 15.02
CA ASP A 387 -18.30 0.37 15.35
C ASP A 387 -17.93 0.84 16.77
N GLU A 388 -17.67 2.15 16.93
CA GLU A 388 -17.66 2.77 18.25
C GLU A 388 -19.10 2.63 18.79
N GLU A 389 -19.36 1.57 19.56
CA GLU A 389 -20.52 1.54 20.46
C GLU A 389 -20.37 2.73 21.42
N GLY A 390 -21.20 3.75 21.19
CA GLY A 390 -21.32 4.93 22.05
C GLY A 390 -22.03 4.66 23.37
#